data_AF-A0A9P9F4K4-F1
#
_entry.id   AF-A0A9P9F4K4-F1
#
_cell.length_a   1.000
_cell.length_b   1.000
_cell.length_c   1.000
_cell.angle_alpha   90.00
_cell.angle_beta   90.00
_cell.angle_gamma   90.00
#
_symmetry.space_group_name_H-M   'P 1'
#
loop_
_entity.id
_entity.type
_entity.pdbx_description
1 polymer ?
#
loop_
_entity_poly.entity_id
_entity_poly.type
_entity_poly.pdbx_seq_one_letter_code
_entity_poly.pdbx_strand_id
1 'polypeptide(L)'
;MRRTSVSLPSKKLVAHDPHEKPDRYKFIPKKMKDSVMTQAQKSRWIKTATIILALVTLFYFMSPKGVEIYKEVSHPAEGGSSNDGQSPSDSSYGTEFCTKSYSKEKPIVQYVLMIDAGSTGSRIHVYKFHNCGPTPQLEGEEFKMTEKSVGGLSAFKNSPVDAAKSLDPLLQVAMDTVPEKLKGCTPVAVKATAGLRMIGTELADAILKEVRRHLEEDYPFPVVDAEKEGVAIMDGSMEGVYAWITTNYLLGKIGGPDSTDSAAVFDLGGGSTQIVFEPKFKTVDGAIPEKLADGDHKYELDFGGRKFDLYQHSHLGYGLMAAREAVHKALIEDITTANGGDKSWMKKPVVHPCVAPGMTKEIEVKISDDSSATLNFTGPSEPSPAQCRNLAERILYKEAACGLAPCSFNGVHQPSLAKTFAQEDVYIFSYFYDRTKPLGMPDSFTLREMHDLAHTVCMGKPAWDVFSTVPGAMEELLDRPEHCLDLNFMMALLHTGYDMPIDREVKVAKKINNNELGWCLGASLPLLEAGSGWQCKVREVS
;
A
#
# COMPACT_ATOMS: atom_id res chain seq x y z
N MET A 1 63.31 -46.60 -15.77
CA MET A 1 62.95 -47.28 -14.50
C MET A 1 61.45 -47.03 -14.28
N ARG A 2 60.52 -47.94 -14.61
CA ARG A 2 59.99 -49.09 -13.79
C ARG A 2 59.74 -48.66 -12.33
N ARG A 3 58.54 -48.69 -11.71
CA ARG A 3 57.28 -49.50 -11.81
C ARG A 3 56.08 -48.62 -11.37
N THR A 4 54.88 -48.61 -11.97
CA THR A 4 53.72 -49.55 -11.92
C THR A 4 53.21 -50.01 -10.53
N SER A 5 52.06 -49.44 -10.11
CA SER A 5 50.79 -50.04 -9.63
C SER A 5 50.71 -51.17 -8.58
N VAL A 6 49.69 -51.13 -7.69
CA VAL A 6 48.48 -52.01 -7.59
C VAL A 6 47.92 -52.14 -6.13
N SER A 7 46.58 -52.00 -6.01
CA SER A 7 45.58 -52.58 -5.06
C SER A 7 45.51 -52.29 -3.55
N LEU A 8 44.33 -51.76 -3.13
CA LEU A 8 43.34 -52.19 -2.09
C LEU A 8 43.71 -53.28 -1.04
N PRO A 9 42.92 -53.50 0.05
CA PRO A 9 42.38 -52.60 1.07
C PRO A 9 42.63 -53.14 2.51
N SER A 10 43.10 -52.34 3.47
CA SER A 10 43.31 -52.83 4.85
C SER A 10 42.19 -52.47 5.81
N LYS A 11 41.49 -53.52 6.24
CA LYS A 11 40.63 -53.60 7.41
C LYS A 11 41.38 -53.25 8.71
N LYS A 12 40.63 -52.69 9.68
CA LYS A 12 40.84 -52.71 11.16
C LYS A 12 42.01 -51.84 11.67
N LEU A 13 41.95 -51.08 12.78
CA LEU A 13 41.04 -51.00 13.93
C LEU A 13 40.91 -49.51 14.35
N VAL A 14 39.70 -49.07 14.68
CA VAL A 14 39.47 -47.81 15.39
C VAL A 14 39.78 -48.04 16.87
N ALA A 15 40.56 -47.14 17.45
CA ALA A 15 40.91 -47.10 18.86
C ALA A 15 39.66 -46.98 19.74
N HIS A 16 39.65 -47.70 20.86
CA HIS A 16 38.54 -47.75 21.80
C HIS A 16 38.52 -46.48 22.67
N ASP A 17 37.46 -45.69 22.58
CA ASP A 17 37.20 -44.57 23.48
C ASP A 17 36.72 -45.10 24.85
N PRO A 18 37.40 -44.77 25.97
CA PRO A 18 37.02 -45.23 27.31
C PRO A 18 35.66 -44.70 27.82
N HIS A 19 35.00 -43.80 27.10
CA HIS A 19 33.73 -43.20 27.52
C HIS A 19 32.50 -43.63 26.70
N GLU A 20 32.64 -44.56 25.76
CA GLU A 20 31.51 -45.03 24.93
C GLU A 20 30.78 -46.23 25.57
N LYS A 21 29.44 -46.14 25.71
CA LYS A 21 28.62 -47.18 26.36
C LYS A 21 28.43 -48.44 25.48
N PRO A 22 28.30 -49.66 26.04
CA PRO A 22 28.62 -50.92 25.36
C PRO A 22 27.61 -51.46 24.33
N ASP A 23 26.52 -50.76 24.02
CA ASP A 23 25.33 -51.39 23.41
C ASP A 23 25.13 -51.11 21.91
N ARG A 24 26.12 -50.57 21.20
CA ARG A 24 25.93 -50.17 19.79
C ARG A 24 26.07 -51.29 18.75
N TYR A 25 26.50 -52.50 19.14
CA TYR A 25 26.76 -53.59 18.18
C TYR A 25 26.14 -54.92 18.59
N LYS A 26 24.80 -54.98 18.68
CA LYS A 26 24.08 -56.27 18.61
C LYS A 26 22.81 -56.12 17.77
N PHE A 27 22.74 -56.91 16.70
CA PHE A 27 21.58 -57.01 15.81
C PHE A 27 21.04 -58.44 15.87
N ILE A 28 19.90 -58.68 16.53
CA ILE A 28 19.11 -59.95 16.53
C ILE A 28 17.60 -59.60 16.71
N PRO A 29 16.65 -60.36 16.11
CA PRO A 29 15.38 -59.81 15.59
C PRO A 29 14.10 -60.08 16.43
N LYS A 30 13.10 -59.20 16.18
CA LYS A 30 11.63 -59.29 16.30
C LYS A 30 10.99 -60.15 17.43
N LYS A 31 10.33 -59.50 18.39
CA LYS A 31 8.95 -59.87 18.82
C LYS A 31 8.32 -58.83 19.75
N MET A 32 7.08 -58.49 19.42
CA MET A 32 6.11 -57.71 20.16
C MET A 32 6.01 -58.19 21.62
N LYS A 33 6.26 -57.30 22.58
CA LYS A 33 5.87 -57.46 23.99
C LYS A 33 5.63 -56.10 24.62
N ASP A 34 4.38 -55.93 25.00
CA ASP A 34 3.76 -54.91 25.85
C ASP A 34 4.73 -54.07 26.69
N SER A 35 4.71 -52.76 26.46
CA SER A 35 5.40 -51.79 27.31
C SER A 35 4.67 -51.68 28.64
N VAL A 36 5.06 -52.50 29.61
CA VAL A 36 4.71 -52.25 31.02
C VAL A 36 5.48 -51.01 31.46
N MET A 37 4.82 -49.85 31.46
CA MET A 37 5.40 -48.59 31.92
C MET A 37 6.02 -48.75 33.30
N THR A 38 7.24 -48.23 33.47
CA THR A 38 7.96 -48.26 34.74
C THR A 38 7.16 -47.53 35.83
N GLN A 39 7.23 -47.98 37.08
CA GLN A 39 6.52 -47.36 38.23
C GLN A 39 6.79 -45.84 38.34
N ALA A 40 7.99 -45.40 38.00
CA ALA A 40 8.36 -43.98 37.98
C ALA A 40 7.66 -43.19 36.84
N GLN A 41 7.51 -43.78 35.65
CA GLN A 41 6.73 -43.18 34.56
C GLN A 41 5.24 -43.17 34.90
N LYS A 42 4.69 -44.24 35.47
CA LYS A 42 3.29 -44.28 35.93
C LYS A 42 3.00 -43.19 36.96
N SER A 43 3.90 -43.00 37.94
CA SER A 43 3.78 -41.92 38.94
C SER A 43 3.81 -40.53 38.30
N ARG A 44 4.67 -40.28 37.30
CA ARG A 44 4.69 -39.01 36.57
C ARG A 44 3.41 -38.78 35.77
N TRP A 45 2.95 -39.78 35.02
CA TRP A 45 1.72 -39.67 34.23
C TRP A 45 0.47 -39.51 35.10
N ILE A 46 0.40 -40.19 36.25
CA ILE A 46 -0.69 -40.01 37.21
C ILE A 46 -0.64 -38.59 37.78
N LYS A 47 0.52 -38.10 38.22
CA LYS A 47 0.64 -36.72 38.73
C LYS A 47 0.28 -35.68 37.68
N THR A 48 0.76 -35.84 36.44
CA THR A 48 0.42 -34.93 35.34
C THR A 48 -1.07 -35.00 35.00
N ALA A 49 -1.66 -36.19 34.95
CA ALA A 49 -3.09 -36.34 34.73
C ALA A 49 -3.93 -35.74 35.87
N THR A 50 -3.50 -35.89 37.13
CA THR A 50 -4.16 -35.26 38.27
C THR A 50 -4.04 -33.74 38.22
N ILE A 51 -2.91 -33.18 37.80
CA ILE A 51 -2.73 -31.72 37.64
C ILE A 51 -3.60 -31.21 36.49
N ILE A 52 -3.61 -31.89 35.34
CA ILE A 52 -4.44 -31.51 34.21
C ILE A 52 -5.93 -31.60 34.59
N LEU A 53 -6.34 -32.69 35.24
CA LEU A 53 -7.72 -32.87 35.68
C LEU A 53 -8.10 -31.78 36.69
N ALA A 54 -7.22 -31.46 37.65
CA ALA A 54 -7.43 -30.39 38.61
C ALA A 54 -7.58 -29.02 37.92
N LEU A 55 -6.73 -28.70 36.94
CA LEU A 55 -6.83 -27.47 36.15
C LEU A 55 -8.11 -27.44 35.31
N VAL A 56 -8.50 -28.55 34.69
CA VAL A 56 -9.74 -28.65 33.91
C VAL A 56 -10.96 -28.54 34.82
N THR A 57 -10.96 -29.14 36.01
CA THR A 57 -12.04 -28.97 36.99
C THR A 57 -12.07 -27.57 37.58
N LEU A 58 -10.91 -26.94 37.82
CA LEU A 58 -10.84 -25.56 38.27
C LEU A 58 -11.39 -24.63 37.19
N PHE A 59 -11.03 -24.83 35.92
CA PHE A 59 -11.65 -24.12 34.80
C PHE A 59 -13.13 -24.43 34.68
N TYR A 60 -13.58 -25.67 34.87
CA TYR A 60 -15.01 -26.01 34.73
C TYR A 60 -15.88 -25.44 35.87
N PHE A 61 -15.34 -25.35 37.09
CA PHE A 61 -16.07 -24.85 38.26
C PHE A 61 -15.84 -23.36 38.56
N MET A 62 -14.71 -22.78 38.15
CA MET A 62 -14.42 -21.34 38.25
C MET A 62 -14.61 -20.58 36.94
N SER A 63 -14.81 -21.27 35.80
CA SER A 63 -15.36 -20.59 34.62
C SER A 63 -16.78 -20.17 34.97
N PRO A 64 -17.11 -18.87 34.84
CA PRO A 64 -18.45 -18.40 35.10
C PRO A 64 -19.44 -19.20 34.25
N LYS A 65 -20.36 -19.92 34.92
CA LYS A 65 -21.53 -20.49 34.26
C LYS A 65 -22.41 -19.33 33.82
N GLY A 66 -22.15 -18.88 32.59
CA GLY A 66 -22.73 -17.67 32.02
C GLY A 66 -21.64 -16.78 31.44
N VAL A 67 -20.97 -17.23 30.39
CA VAL A 67 -20.52 -16.29 29.36
C VAL A 67 -21.66 -16.27 28.36
N GLU A 68 -22.57 -15.33 28.54
CA GLU A 68 -23.29 -14.80 27.39
C GLU A 68 -22.20 -14.40 26.40
N ILE A 69 -22.13 -15.12 25.28
CA ILE A 69 -21.54 -14.57 24.06
C ILE A 69 -22.26 -13.25 23.89
N TYR A 70 -21.54 -12.14 24.08
CA TYR A 70 -22.01 -10.79 23.80
C TYR A 70 -22.45 -10.73 22.33
N LYS A 71 -23.69 -11.16 22.07
CA LYS A 71 -24.58 -10.45 21.18
C LYS A 71 -24.91 -9.18 21.95
N GLU A 72 -24.14 -8.14 21.70
CA GLU A 72 -24.55 -6.79 22.09
C GLU A 72 -25.79 -6.45 21.25
N VAL A 73 -26.94 -6.94 21.73
CA VAL A 73 -28.22 -6.31 21.46
C VAL A 73 -28.13 -5.02 22.23
N SER A 74 -28.05 -3.93 21.48
CA SER A 74 -28.26 -2.56 21.92
C SER A 74 -29.26 -2.49 23.09
N HIS A 75 -28.75 -2.27 24.30
CA HIS A 75 -29.59 -1.71 25.34
C HIS A 75 -29.93 -0.28 24.91
N PRO A 76 -31.22 0.08 24.88
CA PRO A 76 -31.63 1.43 24.49
C PRO A 76 -31.10 2.39 25.54
N ALA A 77 -30.44 3.45 25.08
CA ALA A 77 -30.35 4.66 25.88
C ALA A 77 -31.77 5.01 26.35
N GLU A 78 -31.94 5.20 27.66
CA GLU A 78 -33.18 5.70 28.22
C GLU A 78 -33.52 7.04 27.54
N GLY A 79 -34.44 6.98 26.58
CA GLY A 79 -34.97 8.14 25.86
C GLY A 79 -34.68 8.16 24.36
N GLY A 80 -35.36 7.32 23.57
CA GLY A 80 -35.47 7.53 22.10
C GLY A 80 -35.88 6.30 21.30
N SER A 81 -37.13 6.29 20.80
CA SER A 81 -37.74 5.54 19.68
C SER A 81 -37.24 4.12 19.30
N SER A 82 -38.18 3.19 19.16
CA SER A 82 -38.00 1.85 18.57
C SER A 82 -37.19 1.84 17.25
N ASN A 83 -36.08 1.09 17.22
CA ASN A 83 -35.27 0.84 16.01
C ASN A 83 -36.00 -0.08 15.01
N ASP A 84 -36.72 0.53 14.08
CA ASP A 84 -37.49 -0.12 13.01
C ASP A 84 -36.71 -0.06 11.67
N GLY A 85 -35.48 -0.58 11.61
CA GLY A 85 -34.66 -0.54 10.39
C GLY A 85 -35.22 -1.33 9.19
N GLN A 86 -34.67 -1.09 8.00
CA GLN A 86 -35.11 -1.70 6.74
C GLN A 86 -34.64 -3.16 6.62
N SER A 87 -35.49 -4.02 6.06
CA SER A 87 -35.12 -5.38 5.63
C SER A 87 -35.09 -5.45 4.10
N PRO A 88 -34.20 -6.28 3.52
CA PRO A 88 -34.18 -6.44 2.08
C PRO A 88 -35.49 -7.09 1.62
N SER A 89 -36.09 -6.54 0.56
CA SER A 89 -37.31 -7.09 -0.04
C SER A 89 -37.07 -8.42 -0.79
N ASP A 90 -35.81 -8.81 -0.96
CA ASP A 90 -35.37 -10.05 -1.60
C ASP A 90 -34.07 -10.52 -0.93
N SER A 91 -33.97 -11.82 -0.66
CA SER A 91 -32.76 -12.41 -0.09
C SER A 91 -31.53 -12.29 -1.01
N SER A 92 -31.72 -12.07 -2.33
CA SER A 92 -30.62 -12.02 -3.30
C SER A 92 -29.71 -10.80 -3.19
N TYR A 93 -30.07 -9.78 -2.40
CA TYR A 93 -29.25 -8.59 -2.16
C TYR A 93 -29.20 -8.19 -0.67
N GLY A 94 -29.35 -9.18 0.20
CA GLY A 94 -29.11 -9.04 1.64
C GLY A 94 -27.64 -9.18 2.03
N THR A 95 -27.43 -9.29 3.34
CA THR A 95 -26.13 -9.51 3.97
C THR A 95 -26.26 -10.63 5.01
N GLU A 96 -25.17 -11.33 5.30
CA GLU A 96 -25.15 -12.39 6.33
C GLU A 96 -25.00 -11.82 7.75
N PHE A 97 -24.64 -10.54 7.88
CA PHE A 97 -24.33 -9.91 9.17
C PHE A 97 -25.57 -9.50 9.98
N CYS A 98 -26.69 -9.19 9.32
CA CYS A 98 -27.95 -8.84 9.98
C CYS A 98 -29.15 -8.99 9.03
N THR A 99 -30.37 -8.95 9.58
CA THR A 99 -31.63 -9.02 8.82
C THR A 99 -32.36 -7.68 8.72
N LYS A 100 -31.91 -6.67 9.47
CA LYS A 100 -32.44 -5.31 9.52
C LYS A 100 -31.30 -4.31 9.59
N SER A 101 -31.39 -3.21 8.86
CA SER A 101 -30.47 -2.09 9.00
C SER A 101 -30.60 -1.43 10.38
N TYR A 102 -29.60 -0.64 10.74
CA TYR A 102 -29.54 0.09 12.00
C TYR A 102 -30.58 1.22 12.07
N SER A 103 -30.89 1.87 10.94
CA SER A 103 -31.85 2.98 10.87
C SER A 103 -32.78 2.87 9.65
N LYS A 104 -33.94 3.52 9.72
CA LYS A 104 -34.96 3.54 8.65
C LYS A 104 -34.47 4.24 7.38
N GLU A 105 -33.50 5.13 7.53
CA GLU A 105 -33.02 6.02 6.50
C GLU A 105 -31.97 5.32 5.61
N LYS A 106 -31.39 4.21 6.07
CA LYS A 106 -30.36 3.46 5.35
C LYS A 106 -30.86 2.08 4.91
N PRO A 107 -30.63 1.67 3.65
CA PRO A 107 -30.92 0.31 3.22
C PRO A 107 -29.97 -0.67 3.91
N ILE A 108 -30.33 -1.96 3.94
CA ILE A 108 -29.49 -2.97 4.60
C ILE A 108 -28.11 -3.12 3.95
N VAL A 109 -28.05 -3.00 2.62
CA VAL A 109 -26.85 -3.11 1.79
C VAL A 109 -26.78 -1.93 0.84
N GLN A 110 -25.58 -1.41 0.60
CA GLN A 110 -25.29 -0.40 -0.41
C GLN A 110 -24.06 -0.82 -1.22
N TYR A 111 -24.06 -0.44 -2.50
CA TYR A 111 -22.87 -0.56 -3.34
C TYR A 111 -22.36 0.83 -3.72
N VAL A 112 -21.06 0.97 -3.90
CA VAL A 112 -20.42 2.20 -4.39
C VAL A 112 -19.35 1.81 -5.41
N LEU A 113 -19.31 2.54 -6.53
CA LEU A 113 -18.32 2.37 -7.58
C LEU A 113 -17.36 3.54 -7.55
N MET A 114 -16.07 3.25 -7.38
CA MET A 114 -15.01 4.24 -7.47
C MET A 114 -14.04 3.85 -8.58
N ILE A 115 -13.83 4.76 -9.53
CA ILE A 115 -12.83 4.59 -10.58
C ILE A 115 -11.65 5.52 -10.27
N ASP A 116 -10.49 4.89 -10.05
CA ASP A 116 -9.21 5.58 -9.98
C ASP A 116 -8.59 5.66 -11.37
N ALA A 117 -8.56 6.86 -11.94
CA ALA A 117 -7.89 7.15 -13.19
C ALA A 117 -6.44 7.59 -12.93
N GLY A 118 -5.59 6.60 -12.65
CA GLY A 118 -4.16 6.73 -12.45
C GLY A 118 -3.38 7.14 -13.70
N SER A 119 -2.12 7.55 -13.53
CA SER A 119 -1.25 7.93 -14.67
C SER A 119 -0.82 6.77 -15.56
N THR A 120 -0.73 5.56 -14.99
CA THR A 120 -0.23 4.35 -15.67
C THR A 120 -1.31 3.33 -15.99
N GLY A 121 -2.54 3.59 -15.58
CA GLY A 121 -3.67 2.68 -15.70
C GLY A 121 -4.87 3.18 -14.92
N SER A 122 -6.05 2.68 -15.26
CA SER A 122 -7.29 2.94 -14.54
C SER A 122 -7.71 1.71 -13.74
N ARG A 123 -8.41 1.91 -12.62
CA ARG A 123 -8.92 0.84 -11.76
C ARG A 123 -10.37 1.10 -11.39
N ILE A 124 -11.14 0.05 -11.18
CA ILE A 124 -12.46 0.13 -10.55
C ILE A 124 -12.46 -0.66 -9.25
N HIS A 125 -13.12 -0.08 -8.26
CA HIS A 125 -13.48 -0.69 -7.00
C HIS A 125 -15.01 -0.74 -6.93
N VAL A 126 -15.55 -1.95 -6.78
CA VAL A 126 -16.97 -2.19 -6.53
C VAL A 126 -17.09 -2.61 -5.07
N TYR A 127 -17.42 -1.66 -4.21
CA TYR A 127 -17.55 -1.92 -2.78
C TYR A 127 -18.98 -2.32 -2.44
N LYS A 128 -19.12 -3.35 -1.59
CA LYS A 128 -20.37 -3.73 -0.94
C LYS A 128 -20.29 -3.38 0.54
N PHE A 129 -21.24 -2.60 1.04
CA PHE A 129 -21.37 -2.24 2.45
C PHE A 129 -22.66 -2.77 3.04
N HIS A 130 -22.65 -3.03 4.35
CA HIS A 130 -23.86 -3.29 5.13
C HIS A 130 -24.04 -2.25 6.24
N ASN A 131 -25.30 -1.92 6.55
CA ASN A 131 -25.68 -0.93 7.56
C ASN A 131 -26.24 -1.60 8.82
N CYS A 132 -25.58 -2.66 9.32
CA CYS A 132 -26.03 -3.38 10.51
C CYS A 132 -25.75 -2.62 11.82
N GLY A 133 -24.82 -1.67 11.79
CA GLY A 133 -24.44 -0.82 12.92
C GLY A 133 -24.57 0.68 12.60
N PRO A 134 -24.15 1.55 13.52
CA PRO A 134 -24.25 3.00 13.35
C PRO A 134 -23.38 3.54 12.21
N THR A 135 -22.28 2.85 11.88
CA THR A 135 -21.38 3.20 10.77
C THR A 135 -21.45 2.09 9.71
N PRO A 136 -21.48 2.42 8.41
CA PRO A 136 -21.41 1.43 7.34
C PRO A 136 -20.14 0.57 7.43
N GLN A 137 -20.31 -0.74 7.30
CA GLN A 137 -19.22 -1.72 7.36
C GLN A 137 -18.99 -2.34 5.99
N LEU A 138 -17.73 -2.39 5.57
CA LEU A 138 -17.32 -3.00 4.31
C LEU A 138 -17.48 -4.52 4.40
N GLU A 139 -18.33 -5.06 3.53
CA GLU A 139 -18.56 -6.50 3.38
C GLU A 139 -17.59 -7.12 2.37
N GLY A 140 -17.27 -6.40 1.29
CA GLY A 140 -16.34 -6.87 0.29
C GLY A 140 -16.05 -5.86 -0.82
N GLU A 141 -15.02 -6.17 -1.60
CA GLU A 141 -14.53 -5.40 -2.73
C GLU A 141 -14.29 -6.32 -3.92
N GLU A 142 -14.87 -5.98 -5.07
CA GLU A 142 -14.41 -6.48 -6.35
C GLU A 142 -13.53 -5.42 -7.03
N PHE A 143 -12.33 -5.83 -7.43
CA PHE A 143 -11.28 -4.95 -7.95
C PHE A 143 -10.80 -5.39 -9.33
N LYS A 144 -10.65 -4.42 -10.25
CA LYS A 144 -10.00 -4.64 -11.54
C LYS A 144 -9.16 -3.44 -11.96
N MET A 145 -8.00 -3.72 -12.53
CA MET A 145 -7.13 -2.72 -13.17
C MET A 145 -7.04 -3.01 -14.67
N THR A 146 -6.88 -1.95 -15.47
CA THR A 146 -6.57 -2.08 -16.91
C THR A 146 -5.19 -2.73 -17.12
N GLU A 147 -4.97 -3.30 -18.30
CA GLU A 147 -3.63 -3.76 -18.68
C GLU A 147 -2.65 -2.58 -18.75
N LYS A 148 -1.39 -2.81 -18.37
CA LYS A 148 -0.34 -1.76 -18.38
C LYS A 148 -0.15 -1.11 -19.77
N SER A 149 -0.41 -1.87 -20.83
CA SER A 149 -0.33 -1.41 -22.24
C SER A 149 -1.36 -0.34 -22.59
N VAL A 150 -2.49 -0.27 -21.88
CA VAL A 150 -3.57 0.70 -22.11
C VAL A 150 -3.15 2.09 -21.60
N GLY A 151 -2.38 2.15 -20.51
CA GLY A 151 -2.05 3.40 -19.83
C GLY A 151 -3.24 4.00 -19.07
N GLY A 152 -3.03 5.20 -18.53
CA GLY A 152 -4.08 6.00 -17.89
C GLY A 152 -4.86 6.87 -18.87
N LEU A 153 -5.85 7.63 -18.38
CA LEU A 153 -6.63 8.55 -19.22
C LEU A 153 -5.76 9.57 -19.98
N SER A 154 -4.64 9.99 -19.41
CA SER A 154 -3.70 10.93 -20.04
C SER A 154 -3.01 10.38 -21.30
N ALA A 155 -2.98 9.05 -21.49
CA ALA A 155 -2.49 8.43 -22.73
C ALA A 155 -3.36 8.78 -23.94
N PHE A 156 -4.63 9.13 -23.70
CA PHE A 156 -5.62 9.48 -24.70
C PHE A 156 -5.85 10.99 -24.79
N LYS A 157 -4.85 11.82 -24.47
CA LYS A 157 -4.94 13.30 -24.44
C LYS A 157 -5.56 13.95 -25.68
N ASN A 158 -5.46 13.29 -26.85
CA ASN A 158 -6.00 13.78 -28.12
C ASN A 158 -7.27 13.04 -28.58
N SER A 159 -7.81 12.12 -27.79
CA SER A 159 -9.02 11.35 -28.11
C SER A 159 -9.87 11.11 -26.85
N PRO A 160 -10.68 12.09 -26.42
CA PRO A 160 -11.55 11.96 -25.24
C PRO A 160 -12.50 10.75 -25.28
N VAL A 161 -13.01 10.39 -26.47
CA VAL A 161 -13.91 9.24 -26.65
C VAL A 161 -13.19 7.93 -26.35
N ASP A 162 -11.95 7.77 -26.84
CA ASP A 162 -11.15 6.57 -26.53
C ASP A 162 -10.75 6.53 -25.06
N ALA A 163 -10.51 7.70 -24.44
CA ALA A 163 -10.27 7.81 -23.01
C ALA A 163 -11.45 7.26 -22.21
N ALA A 164 -12.70 7.64 -22.55
CA ALA A 164 -13.89 7.13 -21.89
C ALA A 164 -14.08 5.62 -22.11
N LYS A 165 -13.96 5.15 -23.37
CA LYS A 165 -14.06 3.71 -23.71
C LYS A 165 -13.01 2.84 -23.07
N SER A 166 -11.83 3.38 -22.73
CA SER A 166 -10.81 2.65 -21.99
C SER A 166 -11.30 2.13 -20.62
N LEU A 167 -12.38 2.71 -20.08
CA LEU A 167 -13.01 2.31 -18.83
C LEU A 167 -14.06 1.19 -18.99
N ASP A 168 -14.48 0.83 -20.20
CA ASP A 168 -15.53 -0.18 -20.44
C ASP A 168 -15.21 -1.55 -19.82
N PRO A 169 -13.98 -2.09 -19.93
CA PRO A 169 -13.66 -3.37 -19.28
C PRO A 169 -13.77 -3.32 -17.76
N LEU A 170 -13.66 -2.13 -17.15
CA LEU A 170 -13.82 -1.90 -15.72
C LEU A 170 -15.30 -1.81 -15.36
N LEU A 171 -16.07 -1.01 -16.09
CA LEU A 171 -17.50 -0.85 -15.87
C LEU A 171 -18.28 -2.15 -16.09
N GLN A 172 -17.79 -3.04 -16.95
CA GLN A 172 -18.34 -4.40 -17.08
C GLN A 172 -18.28 -5.18 -15.75
N VAL A 173 -17.21 -5.02 -14.95
CA VAL A 173 -17.13 -5.67 -13.62
C VAL A 173 -18.24 -5.19 -12.71
N ALA A 174 -18.53 -3.89 -12.71
CA ALA A 174 -19.64 -3.34 -11.94
C ALA A 174 -20.99 -3.87 -12.44
N MET A 175 -21.17 -4.00 -13.76
CA MET A 175 -22.38 -4.57 -14.36
C MET A 175 -22.62 -6.03 -13.98
N ASP A 176 -21.54 -6.81 -13.86
CA ASP A 176 -21.59 -8.23 -13.49
C ASP A 176 -21.75 -8.44 -11.98
N THR A 177 -21.18 -7.53 -11.17
CA THR A 177 -21.13 -7.65 -9.70
C THR A 177 -22.38 -7.11 -9.02
N VAL A 178 -22.88 -5.95 -9.46
CA VAL A 178 -23.99 -5.26 -8.79
C VAL A 178 -25.32 -5.89 -9.20
N PRO A 179 -26.18 -6.33 -8.25
CA PRO A 179 -27.50 -6.86 -8.58
C PRO A 179 -28.35 -5.87 -9.39
N GLU A 180 -29.09 -6.37 -10.39
CA GLU A 180 -29.86 -5.52 -11.34
C GLU A 180 -30.76 -4.48 -10.63
N LYS A 181 -31.43 -4.89 -9.55
CA LYS A 181 -32.32 -4.02 -8.74
C LYS A 181 -31.58 -2.90 -8.00
N LEU A 182 -30.27 -3.04 -7.77
CA LEU A 182 -29.45 -2.07 -7.05
C LEU A 182 -28.63 -1.17 -7.97
N LYS A 183 -28.46 -1.51 -9.26
CA LYS A 183 -27.66 -0.71 -10.20
C LYS A 183 -28.12 0.75 -10.27
N GLY A 184 -29.43 0.97 -10.35
CA GLY A 184 -30.01 2.32 -10.35
C GLY A 184 -29.77 3.13 -9.07
N CYS A 185 -29.39 2.48 -7.96
CA CYS A 185 -29.11 3.11 -6.67
C CYS A 185 -27.65 2.93 -6.23
N THR A 186 -26.75 2.64 -7.17
CA THR A 186 -25.33 2.39 -6.89
C THR A 186 -24.50 3.51 -7.52
N PRO A 187 -24.05 4.52 -6.74
CA PRO A 187 -23.33 5.66 -7.28
C PRO A 187 -22.00 5.26 -7.92
N VAL A 188 -21.64 5.97 -8.99
CA VAL A 188 -20.31 5.93 -9.59
C VAL A 188 -19.64 7.30 -9.51
N ALA A 189 -18.38 7.28 -9.10
CA ALA A 189 -17.48 8.42 -9.18
C ALA A 189 -16.17 8.04 -9.87
N VAL A 190 -15.58 8.99 -10.58
CA VAL A 190 -14.27 8.89 -11.22
C VAL A 190 -13.39 9.99 -10.68
N LYS A 191 -12.22 9.62 -10.14
CA LYS A 191 -11.21 10.60 -9.78
C LYS A 191 -9.93 10.34 -10.56
N ALA A 192 -9.50 11.33 -11.32
CA ALA A 192 -8.21 11.34 -11.97
C ALA A 192 -7.14 11.90 -11.02
N THR A 193 -5.93 11.35 -11.09
CA THR A 193 -4.80 11.74 -10.24
C THR A 193 -3.80 12.64 -11.00
N ALA A 194 -2.57 12.74 -10.51
CA ALA A 194 -1.53 13.62 -11.05
C ALA A 194 -1.30 13.50 -12.56
N GLY A 195 -1.49 12.30 -13.16
CA GLY A 195 -1.27 12.09 -14.58
C GLY A 195 -2.12 12.97 -15.49
N LEU A 196 -3.39 13.18 -15.14
CA LEU A 196 -4.29 14.04 -15.92
C LEU A 196 -4.04 15.54 -15.66
N ARG A 197 -3.54 15.91 -14.46
CA ARG A 197 -3.11 17.30 -14.17
C ARG A 197 -2.01 17.77 -15.12
N MET A 198 -1.15 16.85 -15.55
CA MET A 198 0.05 17.17 -16.33
C MET A 198 -0.20 17.40 -17.83
N ILE A 199 -1.39 17.08 -18.37
CA ILE A 199 -1.67 17.28 -19.81
C ILE A 199 -2.29 18.64 -20.14
N GLY A 200 -2.52 19.50 -19.13
CA GLY A 200 -3.14 20.80 -19.28
C GLY A 200 -4.66 20.77 -19.13
N THR A 201 -5.21 21.88 -18.63
CA THR A 201 -6.62 22.00 -18.21
C THR A 201 -7.60 21.70 -19.33
N GLU A 202 -7.40 22.24 -20.54
CA GLU A 202 -8.31 22.06 -21.66
C GLU A 202 -8.46 20.59 -22.08
N LEU A 203 -7.34 19.86 -22.19
CA LEU A 203 -7.35 18.45 -22.58
C LEU A 203 -7.92 17.57 -21.46
N ALA A 204 -7.58 17.88 -20.21
CA ALA A 204 -8.12 17.17 -19.05
C ALA A 204 -9.64 17.34 -18.94
N ASP A 205 -10.15 18.56 -19.09
CA ASP A 205 -11.58 18.85 -19.01
C ASP A 205 -12.36 18.18 -20.14
N ALA A 206 -11.80 18.16 -21.37
CA ALA A 206 -12.41 17.47 -22.50
C ALA A 206 -12.57 15.96 -22.22
N ILE A 207 -11.54 15.33 -21.64
CA ILE A 207 -11.59 13.92 -21.23
C ILE A 207 -12.64 13.70 -20.14
N LEU A 208 -12.62 14.50 -19.07
CA LEU A 208 -13.53 14.32 -17.93
C LEU A 208 -15.00 14.53 -18.34
N LYS A 209 -15.26 15.49 -19.22
CA LYS A 209 -16.60 15.72 -19.76
C LYS A 209 -17.10 14.52 -20.56
N GLU A 210 -16.23 13.93 -21.38
CA GLU A 210 -16.59 12.75 -22.18
C GLU A 210 -16.77 11.50 -21.30
N VAL A 211 -15.92 11.31 -20.28
CA VAL A 211 -16.09 10.25 -19.27
C VAL A 211 -17.43 10.40 -18.55
N ARG A 212 -17.80 11.61 -18.13
CA ARG A 212 -19.10 11.85 -17.49
C ARG A 212 -20.25 11.51 -18.43
N ARG A 213 -20.24 12.01 -19.67
CA ARG A 213 -21.27 11.71 -20.68
C ARG A 213 -21.44 10.20 -20.86
N HIS A 214 -20.33 9.49 -21.04
CA HIS A 214 -20.29 8.03 -21.20
C HIS A 214 -20.93 7.29 -20.02
N LEU A 215 -20.62 7.69 -18.78
CA LEU A 215 -21.23 7.09 -17.58
C LEU A 215 -22.73 7.40 -17.45
N GLU A 216 -23.15 8.61 -17.80
CA GLU A 216 -24.53 9.06 -17.68
C GLU A 216 -25.44 8.41 -18.72
N GLU A 217 -24.97 8.29 -19.97
CA GLU A 217 -25.75 7.82 -21.12
C GLU A 217 -25.70 6.30 -21.31
N ASP A 218 -24.54 5.66 -21.09
CA ASP A 218 -24.34 4.25 -21.47
C ASP A 218 -24.48 3.26 -20.30
N TYR A 219 -24.50 3.75 -19.05
CA TYR A 219 -24.55 2.89 -17.85
C TYR A 219 -25.72 3.22 -16.88
N PRO A 220 -26.26 2.20 -16.17
CA PRO A 220 -27.42 2.36 -15.29
C PRO A 220 -27.09 3.00 -13.94
N PHE A 221 -25.81 3.23 -13.63
CA PHE A 221 -25.36 3.76 -12.35
C PHE A 221 -25.59 5.28 -12.29
N PRO A 222 -26.15 5.83 -11.20
CA PRO A 222 -26.18 7.27 -10.98
C PRO A 222 -24.75 7.81 -10.84
N VAL A 223 -24.42 8.83 -11.63
CA VAL A 223 -23.13 9.50 -11.53
C VAL A 223 -23.23 10.58 -10.46
N VAL A 224 -22.23 10.66 -9.58
CA VAL A 224 -22.17 11.72 -8.57
C VAL A 224 -22.15 13.10 -9.26
N ASP A 225 -22.88 14.05 -8.70
CA ASP A 225 -23.12 15.38 -9.23
C ASP A 225 -21.80 16.12 -9.50
N ALA A 226 -21.81 17.00 -10.51
CA ALA A 226 -20.64 17.80 -10.86
C ALA A 226 -20.21 18.73 -9.71
N GLU A 227 -21.15 19.28 -8.94
CA GLU A 227 -20.88 20.13 -7.77
C GLU A 227 -20.20 19.38 -6.61
N LYS A 228 -20.35 18.04 -6.58
CA LYS A 228 -19.64 17.15 -5.65
C LYS A 228 -18.45 16.46 -6.33
N GLU A 229 -18.02 17.00 -7.47
CA GLU A 229 -16.85 16.56 -8.21
C GLU A 229 -16.91 15.07 -8.62
N GLY A 230 -18.10 14.53 -8.94
CA GLY A 230 -18.25 13.09 -9.19
C GLY A 230 -17.39 12.52 -10.32
N VAL A 231 -17.00 13.35 -11.29
CA VAL A 231 -16.01 13.04 -12.33
C VAL A 231 -15.07 14.22 -12.39
N ALA A 232 -13.90 14.10 -11.76
CA ALA A 232 -13.00 15.23 -11.57
C ALA A 232 -11.55 14.79 -11.38
N ILE A 233 -10.63 15.75 -11.46
CA ILE A 233 -9.28 15.55 -10.91
C ILE A 233 -9.37 15.71 -9.40
N MET A 234 -8.97 14.69 -8.64
CA MET A 234 -8.86 14.80 -7.18
C MET A 234 -7.67 15.67 -6.82
N ASP A 235 -7.75 16.45 -5.75
CA ASP A 235 -6.57 17.14 -5.20
C ASP A 235 -5.59 16.14 -4.56
N GLY A 236 -4.28 16.37 -4.71
CA GLY A 236 -3.25 15.47 -4.17
C GLY A 236 -3.30 15.37 -2.65
N SER A 237 -3.68 16.45 -1.96
CA SER A 237 -3.88 16.46 -0.51
C SER A 237 -5.00 15.50 -0.10
N MET A 238 -6.13 15.55 -0.82
CA MET A 238 -7.28 14.69 -0.58
C MET A 238 -6.99 13.22 -0.90
N GLU A 239 -6.17 12.95 -1.92
CA GLU A 239 -5.66 11.60 -2.21
C GLU A 239 -4.99 10.99 -0.97
N GLY A 240 -4.08 11.74 -0.33
CA GLY A 240 -3.42 11.31 0.91
C GLY A 240 -4.42 11.09 2.06
N VAL A 241 -5.33 12.04 2.28
CA VAL A 241 -6.31 11.97 3.38
C VAL A 241 -7.22 10.76 3.22
N TYR A 242 -7.75 10.51 2.02
CA TYR A 242 -8.60 9.35 1.76
C TYR A 242 -7.83 8.03 1.87
N ALA A 243 -6.54 8.01 1.53
CA ALA A 243 -5.71 6.82 1.74
C ALA A 243 -5.44 6.55 3.23
N TRP A 244 -5.29 7.62 4.03
CA TRP A 244 -5.22 7.52 5.49
C TRP A 244 -6.53 6.99 6.09
N ILE A 245 -7.69 7.48 5.62
CA ILE A 245 -9.02 6.99 6.04
C ILE A 245 -9.14 5.51 5.69
N THR A 246 -8.82 5.12 4.46
CA THR A 246 -8.86 3.72 4.01
C THR A 246 -8.03 2.81 4.91
N THR A 247 -6.77 3.17 5.13
CA THR A 247 -5.84 2.37 5.92
C THR A 247 -6.32 2.21 7.35
N ASN A 248 -6.68 3.32 8.01
CA ASN A 248 -7.11 3.27 9.40
C ASN A 248 -8.50 2.64 9.58
N TYR A 249 -9.38 2.76 8.59
CA TYR A 249 -10.68 2.08 8.58
C TYR A 249 -10.50 0.56 8.47
N LEU A 250 -9.65 0.10 7.55
CA LEU A 250 -9.38 -1.34 7.36
C LEU A 250 -8.61 -1.95 8.55
N LEU A 251 -7.81 -1.15 9.26
CA LEU A 251 -7.19 -1.55 10.53
C LEU A 251 -8.15 -1.52 11.72
N GLY A 252 -9.37 -0.98 11.56
CA GLY A 252 -10.35 -0.81 12.63
C GLY A 252 -10.07 0.37 13.57
N LYS A 253 -8.98 1.13 13.34
CA LYS A 253 -8.54 2.27 14.16
C LYS A 253 -9.44 3.50 14.07
N ILE A 254 -10.29 3.57 13.06
CA ILE A 254 -11.38 4.56 12.93
C ILE A 254 -12.67 3.84 12.53
N GLY A 255 -13.83 4.38 12.93
CA GLY A 255 -15.15 3.79 12.63
C GLY A 255 -15.49 2.51 13.40
N GLY A 256 -14.52 1.92 14.10
CA GLY A 256 -14.68 0.80 15.02
C GLY A 256 -14.51 1.19 16.49
N PRO A 257 -14.62 0.23 17.42
CA PRO A 257 -14.43 0.47 18.86
C PRO A 257 -12.96 0.70 19.25
N ASP A 258 -12.00 0.39 18.38
CA ASP A 258 -10.58 0.62 18.64
C ASP A 258 -10.27 2.12 18.63
N SER A 259 -9.83 2.63 19.79
CA SER A 259 -9.45 4.02 20.01
C SER A 259 -7.94 4.23 20.11
N THR A 260 -7.13 3.24 19.70
CA THR A 260 -5.67 3.38 19.65
C THR A 260 -5.24 4.41 18.60
N ASP A 261 -3.97 4.82 18.69
CA ASP A 261 -3.40 5.79 17.78
C ASP A 261 -3.43 5.30 16.33
N SER A 262 -3.78 6.22 15.44
CA SER A 262 -3.85 5.98 14.00
C SER A 262 -2.48 5.62 13.42
N ALA A 263 -2.48 4.94 12.28
CA ALA A 263 -1.28 4.72 11.49
C ALA A 263 -1.04 5.89 10.52
N ALA A 264 0.23 6.16 10.22
CA ALA A 264 0.61 7.08 9.15
C ALA A 264 0.59 6.37 7.79
N VAL A 265 0.37 7.16 6.74
CA VAL A 265 0.28 6.70 5.36
C VAL A 265 1.26 7.48 4.48
N PHE A 266 2.00 6.72 3.68
CA PHE A 266 2.94 7.20 2.67
C PHE A 266 2.63 6.51 1.35
N ASP A 267 2.08 7.26 0.40
CA ASP A 267 1.71 6.75 -0.91
C ASP A 267 2.71 7.25 -1.95
N LEU A 268 3.46 6.35 -2.57
CA LEU A 268 4.35 6.70 -3.68
C LEU A 268 3.67 6.36 -5.01
N GLY A 269 3.03 7.37 -5.60
CA GLY A 269 2.44 7.31 -6.92
C GLY A 269 3.46 7.56 -8.05
N GLY A 270 2.95 7.69 -9.28
CA GLY A 270 3.79 7.93 -10.46
C GLY A 270 4.27 9.38 -10.58
N GLY A 271 3.39 10.34 -10.35
CA GLY A 271 3.65 11.78 -10.50
C GLY A 271 3.84 12.54 -9.18
N SER A 272 3.34 12.02 -8.07
CA SER A 272 3.44 12.62 -6.74
C SER A 272 3.67 11.54 -5.67
N THR A 273 4.05 11.99 -4.48
CA THR A 273 4.05 11.17 -3.26
C THR A 273 3.28 11.91 -2.16
N GLN A 274 2.46 11.19 -1.42
CA GLN A 274 1.62 11.73 -0.36
C GLN A 274 2.09 11.24 1.00
N ILE A 275 1.94 12.10 2.01
CA ILE A 275 2.20 11.81 3.41
C ILE A 275 1.01 12.30 4.24
N VAL A 276 0.47 11.43 5.09
CA VAL A 276 -0.58 11.80 6.06
C VAL A 276 -0.36 11.10 7.39
N PHE A 277 -0.41 11.85 8.48
CA PHE A 277 -0.33 11.30 9.84
C PHE A 277 -0.97 12.24 10.86
N GLU A 278 -1.30 11.72 12.04
CA GLU A 278 -1.83 12.48 13.16
C GLU A 278 -0.70 12.80 14.14
N PRO A 279 -0.07 13.99 14.07
CA PRO A 279 1.06 14.33 14.94
C PRO A 279 0.62 14.43 16.41
N LYS A 280 1.37 13.76 17.29
CA LYS A 280 1.20 13.83 18.75
C LYS A 280 2.25 14.75 19.35
N PHE A 281 1.83 15.91 19.82
CA PHE A 281 2.71 16.86 20.48
C PHE A 281 2.74 16.58 21.99
N LYS A 282 3.94 16.43 22.55
CA LYS A 282 4.11 16.22 23.99
C LYS A 282 3.86 17.52 24.74
N THR A 283 2.90 17.51 25.66
CA THR A 283 2.71 18.63 26.58
C THR A 283 3.75 18.54 27.69
N VAL A 284 4.55 19.59 27.87
CA VAL A 284 5.46 19.74 29.02
C VAL A 284 4.77 20.65 30.04
N ASP A 285 4.74 20.23 31.31
CA ASP A 285 4.11 20.99 32.39
C ASP A 285 4.68 22.42 32.46
N GLY A 286 3.79 23.42 32.36
CA GLY A 286 4.14 24.84 32.41
C GLY A 286 4.54 25.47 31.07
N ALA A 287 4.59 24.71 29.97
CA ALA A 287 4.77 25.24 28.62
C ALA A 287 3.43 25.33 27.87
N ILE A 288 3.33 26.23 26.88
CA ILE A 288 2.21 26.24 25.95
C ILE A 288 2.27 24.92 25.15
N PRO A 289 1.21 24.10 25.12
CA PRO A 289 1.20 22.87 24.35
C PRO A 289 1.52 23.16 22.88
N GLU A 290 2.53 22.48 22.34
CA GLU A 290 2.75 22.49 20.90
C GLU A 290 1.51 21.90 20.22
N LYS A 291 1.10 22.50 19.10
CA LYS A 291 -0.02 22.02 18.28
C LYS A 291 0.38 22.09 16.82
N LEU A 292 -0.35 21.34 15.99
CA LEU A 292 -0.20 21.44 14.55
C LEU A 292 -0.45 22.89 14.12
N ALA A 293 0.44 23.43 13.31
CA ALA A 293 0.30 24.77 12.80
C ALA A 293 -0.93 24.87 11.89
N ASP A 294 -1.54 26.06 11.84
CA ASP A 294 -2.66 26.31 10.94
C ASP A 294 -2.14 26.53 9.51
N GLY A 295 -2.85 26.02 8.52
CA GLY A 295 -2.53 26.16 7.09
C GLY A 295 -3.05 24.99 6.27
N ASP A 296 -2.79 25.01 4.96
CA ASP A 296 -3.32 24.00 4.03
C ASP A 296 -2.88 22.56 4.36
N HIS A 297 -1.77 22.40 5.07
CA HIS A 297 -1.24 21.12 5.53
C HIS A 297 -2.00 20.51 6.72
N LYS A 298 -2.88 21.27 7.39
CA LYS A 298 -3.72 20.78 8.48
C LYS A 298 -5.09 20.38 7.92
N TYR A 299 -5.51 19.15 8.17
CA TYR A 299 -6.83 18.65 7.82
C TYR A 299 -7.57 18.17 9.06
N GLU A 300 -8.71 18.80 9.35
CA GLU A 300 -9.57 18.43 10.47
C GLU A 300 -10.63 17.43 9.99
N LEU A 301 -10.49 16.17 10.42
CA LEU A 301 -11.40 15.09 10.07
C LEU A 301 -12.33 14.79 11.25
N ASP A 302 -13.65 14.74 10.99
CA ASP A 302 -14.62 14.12 11.90
C ASP A 302 -15.09 12.80 11.27
N PHE A 303 -14.75 11.68 11.91
CA PHE A 303 -15.10 10.35 11.43
C PHE A 303 -15.46 9.42 12.58
N GLY A 304 -16.64 8.80 12.51
CA GLY A 304 -17.12 7.89 13.55
C GLY A 304 -17.25 8.56 14.93
N GLY A 305 -17.55 9.87 14.97
CA GLY A 305 -17.66 10.65 16.21
C GLY A 305 -16.33 11.02 16.86
N ARG A 306 -15.20 10.75 16.18
CA ARG A 306 -13.86 11.12 16.63
C ARG A 306 -13.31 12.22 15.71
N LYS A 307 -12.62 13.18 16.32
CA LYS A 307 -11.94 14.27 15.61
C LYS A 307 -10.45 13.97 15.51
N PHE A 308 -9.88 14.22 14.34
CA PHE A 308 -8.46 14.03 14.06
C PHE A 308 -7.89 15.30 13.43
N ASP A 309 -6.79 15.78 13.98
CA ASP A 309 -5.97 16.84 13.37
C ASP A 309 -4.85 16.16 12.59
N LEU A 310 -5.04 16.01 11.28
CA LEU A 310 -4.10 15.34 10.40
C LEU A 310 -3.14 16.36 9.79
N TYR A 311 -1.85 16.06 9.83
CA TYR A 311 -0.91 16.64 8.87
C TYR A 311 -1.07 15.90 7.54
N GLN A 312 -1.19 16.66 6.46
CA GLN A 312 -1.25 16.13 5.11
C GLN A 312 -0.36 16.95 4.17
N HIS A 313 0.30 16.27 3.23
CA HIS A 313 0.91 16.94 2.09
C HIS A 313 1.04 16.01 0.88
N SER A 314 1.02 16.62 -0.32
CA SER A 314 1.27 15.96 -1.60
C SER A 314 2.43 16.62 -2.33
N HIS A 315 3.58 15.93 -2.40
CA HIS A 315 4.75 16.39 -3.13
C HIS A 315 4.61 16.07 -4.63
N LEU A 316 3.99 16.99 -5.39
CA LEU A 316 3.91 16.89 -6.84
C LEU A 316 5.30 16.98 -7.48
N GLY A 317 5.59 16.11 -8.46
CA GLY A 317 6.90 15.98 -9.08
C GLY A 317 7.84 15.00 -8.37
N TYR A 318 7.42 14.41 -7.25
CA TYR A 318 8.20 13.46 -6.45
C TYR A 318 7.60 12.04 -6.44
N GLY A 319 6.66 11.75 -7.36
CA GLY A 319 6.29 10.37 -7.65
C GLY A 319 7.43 9.62 -8.35
N LEU A 320 7.39 8.28 -8.36
CA LEU A 320 8.53 7.48 -8.81
C LEU A 320 8.96 7.79 -10.26
N MET A 321 8.01 8.01 -11.18
CA MET A 321 8.33 8.32 -12.57
C MET A 321 8.88 9.74 -12.73
N ALA A 322 8.30 10.70 -12.01
CA ALA A 322 8.78 12.08 -12.00
C ALA A 322 10.18 12.20 -11.37
N ALA A 323 10.45 11.42 -10.32
CA ALA A 323 11.76 11.34 -9.68
C ALA A 323 12.83 10.76 -10.61
N ARG A 324 12.50 9.74 -11.43
CA ARG A 324 13.40 9.25 -12.47
C ARG A 324 13.76 10.35 -13.47
N GLU A 325 12.75 11.06 -13.99
CA GLU A 325 12.98 12.18 -14.91
C GLU A 325 13.90 13.24 -14.28
N ALA A 326 13.66 13.60 -13.01
CA ALA A 326 14.47 14.56 -12.27
C ALA A 326 15.92 14.08 -12.04
N VAL A 327 16.12 12.80 -11.69
CA VAL A 327 17.46 12.21 -11.51
C VAL A 327 18.23 12.18 -12.82
N HIS A 328 17.59 11.78 -13.92
CA HIS A 328 18.22 11.80 -15.25
C HIS A 328 18.59 13.22 -15.65
N LYS A 329 17.69 14.18 -15.45
CA LYS A 329 17.96 15.60 -15.75
C LYS A 329 19.14 16.13 -14.96
N ALA A 330 19.21 15.87 -13.65
CA ALA A 330 20.32 16.30 -12.80
C ALA A 330 21.67 15.74 -13.29
N LEU A 331 21.72 14.46 -13.70
CA LEU A 331 22.93 13.87 -14.27
C LEU A 331 23.33 14.54 -15.59
N ILE A 332 22.36 14.80 -16.47
CA ILE A 332 22.62 15.42 -17.77
C ILE A 332 23.12 16.87 -17.61
N GLU A 333 22.58 17.62 -16.64
CA GLU A 333 23.06 18.96 -16.31
C GLU A 333 24.53 18.95 -15.84
N ASP A 334 24.91 17.99 -14.99
CA ASP A 334 26.29 17.82 -14.55
C ASP A 334 27.23 17.52 -15.73
N ILE A 335 26.85 16.58 -16.61
CA ILE A 335 27.63 16.22 -17.78
C ILE A 335 27.76 17.41 -18.75
N THR A 336 26.66 18.12 -19.00
CA THR A 336 26.65 19.28 -19.90
C THR A 336 27.56 20.38 -19.38
N THR A 337 27.51 20.65 -18.07
CA THR A 337 28.38 21.62 -17.40
C THR A 337 29.85 21.22 -17.49
N ALA A 338 30.16 19.94 -17.22
CA ALA A 338 31.53 19.42 -17.28
C ALA A 338 32.13 19.46 -18.71
N ASN A 339 31.29 19.36 -19.75
CA ASN A 339 31.72 19.36 -21.15
C ASN A 339 31.66 20.75 -21.81
N GLY A 340 31.36 21.82 -21.06
CA GLY A 340 31.42 23.20 -21.57
C GLY A 340 30.49 23.48 -22.77
N GLY A 341 29.37 22.76 -22.87
CA GLY A 341 28.42 22.89 -23.99
C GLY A 341 28.71 22.04 -25.23
N ASP A 342 29.79 21.25 -25.25
CA ASP A 342 29.97 20.22 -26.28
C ASP A 342 28.86 19.16 -26.14
N LYS A 343 28.16 18.86 -27.25
CA LYS A 343 27.08 17.85 -27.31
C LYS A 343 27.57 16.51 -27.88
N SER A 344 28.86 16.36 -28.18
CA SER A 344 29.42 15.13 -28.75
C SER A 344 29.21 13.91 -27.85
N TRP A 345 29.15 14.12 -26.52
CA TRP A 345 28.89 13.07 -25.54
C TRP A 345 27.50 12.42 -25.69
N MET A 346 26.50 13.14 -26.22
CA MET A 346 25.15 12.60 -26.44
C MET A 346 25.12 11.48 -27.49
N LYS A 347 26.16 11.38 -28.34
CA LYS A 347 26.30 10.32 -29.35
C LYS A 347 26.94 9.04 -28.81
N LYS A 348 27.38 9.04 -27.55
CA LYS A 348 28.04 7.92 -26.90
C LYS A 348 27.16 7.39 -25.75
N PRO A 349 27.31 6.12 -25.35
CA PRO A 349 26.66 5.64 -24.14
C PRO A 349 27.06 6.48 -22.93
N VAL A 350 26.05 6.88 -22.15
CA VAL A 350 26.22 7.72 -20.96
C VAL A 350 26.28 6.80 -19.75
N VAL A 351 27.35 6.90 -18.96
CA VAL A 351 27.47 6.12 -17.72
C VAL A 351 26.56 6.73 -16.65
N HIS A 352 25.61 5.93 -16.15
CA HIS A 352 24.61 6.36 -15.18
C HIS A 352 24.77 5.55 -13.88
N PRO A 353 25.11 6.17 -12.73
CA PRO A 353 25.40 5.44 -11.49
C PRO A 353 24.20 4.67 -10.92
N CYS A 354 22.98 5.10 -11.24
CA CYS A 354 21.75 4.39 -10.89
C CYS A 354 21.33 3.25 -11.82
N VAL A 355 22.10 2.94 -12.87
CA VAL A 355 21.88 1.75 -13.69
C VAL A 355 22.85 0.68 -13.21
N ALA A 356 22.36 -0.54 -12.96
CA ALA A 356 23.21 -1.59 -12.43
C ALA A 356 24.34 -1.98 -13.42
N PRO A 357 25.54 -2.36 -12.94
CA PRO A 357 26.65 -2.76 -13.79
C PRO A 357 26.27 -3.83 -14.82
N GLY A 358 26.71 -3.63 -16.07
CA GLY A 358 26.43 -4.55 -17.19
C GLY A 358 25.03 -4.43 -17.79
N MET A 359 24.19 -3.51 -17.29
CA MET A 359 22.87 -3.21 -17.87
C MET A 359 22.89 -1.94 -18.70
N THR A 360 21.88 -1.80 -19.56
CA THR A 360 21.75 -0.68 -20.47
C THR A 360 20.27 -0.40 -20.73
N LYS A 361 19.91 0.88 -20.87
CA LYS A 361 18.55 1.29 -21.21
C LYS A 361 18.56 2.56 -22.05
N GLU A 362 17.77 2.57 -23.12
CA GLU A 362 17.48 3.80 -23.86
C GLU A 362 16.33 4.54 -23.18
N ILE A 363 16.56 5.83 -22.90
CA ILE A 363 15.60 6.68 -22.20
C ILE A 363 15.48 8.00 -22.96
N GLU A 364 14.27 8.44 -23.21
CA GLU A 364 14.00 9.79 -23.68
C GLU A 364 14.08 10.76 -22.49
N VAL A 365 14.97 11.75 -22.60
CA VAL A 365 15.21 12.76 -21.56
C VAL A 365 14.90 14.13 -22.13
N LYS A 366 14.16 14.96 -21.38
CA LYS A 366 13.95 16.37 -21.74
C LYS A 366 15.24 17.16 -21.47
N ILE A 367 15.77 17.79 -22.52
CA ILE A 367 16.98 18.63 -22.45
C ILE A 367 16.58 20.09 -22.21
N SER A 368 15.44 20.51 -22.74
CA SER A 368 14.81 21.82 -22.50
C SER A 368 13.29 21.70 -22.60
N ASP A 369 12.56 22.76 -22.30
CA ASP A 369 11.08 22.76 -22.35
C ASP A 369 10.55 22.33 -23.73
N ASP A 370 11.24 22.70 -24.80
CA ASP A 370 10.86 22.38 -26.19
C ASP A 370 11.69 21.25 -26.84
N SER A 371 12.59 20.57 -26.11
CA SER A 371 13.44 19.53 -26.73
C SER A 371 13.69 18.31 -25.85
N SER A 372 13.54 17.13 -26.45
CA SER A 372 13.92 15.84 -25.89
C SER A 372 15.04 15.19 -26.71
N ALA A 373 15.80 14.32 -26.05
CA ALA A 373 16.79 13.47 -26.70
C ALA A 373 16.74 12.06 -26.11
N THR A 374 16.83 11.06 -26.99
CA THR A 374 17.02 9.67 -26.57
C THR A 374 18.48 9.43 -26.26
N LEU A 375 18.76 9.06 -25.02
CA LEU A 375 20.09 8.74 -24.53
C LEU A 375 20.16 7.27 -24.14
N ASN A 376 21.29 6.64 -24.46
CA ASN A 376 21.59 5.29 -24.05
C ASN A 376 22.35 5.33 -22.73
N PHE A 377 21.67 5.00 -21.62
CA PHE A 377 22.27 4.93 -20.29
C PHE A 377 22.83 3.54 -20.02
N THR A 378 24.07 3.49 -19.55
CA THR A 378 24.81 2.28 -19.23
C THR A 378 25.22 2.28 -17.78
N GLY A 379 25.15 1.11 -17.12
CA GLY A 379 25.68 0.97 -15.78
C GLY A 379 27.21 1.16 -15.76
N PRO A 380 27.77 1.65 -14.65
CA PRO A 380 29.22 1.81 -14.49
C PRO A 380 29.92 0.44 -14.49
N SER A 381 31.23 0.45 -14.75
CA SER A 381 32.05 -0.76 -14.67
C SER A 381 32.14 -1.31 -13.24
N GLU A 382 32.14 -0.41 -12.25
CA GLU A 382 32.12 -0.72 -10.83
C GLU A 382 30.83 -0.17 -10.20
N PRO A 383 30.18 -0.91 -9.29
CA PRO A 383 28.98 -0.44 -8.58
C PRO A 383 29.17 0.93 -7.92
N SER A 384 28.15 1.79 -8.01
CA SER A 384 28.17 3.15 -7.44
C SER A 384 26.86 3.54 -6.71
N PRO A 385 26.37 2.71 -5.77
CA PRO A 385 25.10 2.97 -5.07
C PRO A 385 25.09 4.32 -4.33
N ALA A 386 26.22 4.75 -3.77
CA ALA A 386 26.33 6.02 -3.07
C ALA A 386 26.17 7.23 -4.00
N GLN A 387 26.74 7.18 -5.20
CA GLN A 387 26.58 8.23 -6.22
C GLN A 387 25.14 8.28 -6.72
N CYS A 388 24.49 7.12 -6.88
CA CYS A 388 23.06 7.10 -7.21
C CYS A 388 22.20 7.75 -6.11
N ARG A 389 22.44 7.38 -4.85
CA ARG A 389 21.75 7.99 -3.70
C ARG A 389 21.96 9.49 -3.64
N ASN A 390 23.18 9.97 -3.89
CA ASN A 390 23.46 11.40 -3.92
C ASN A 390 22.65 12.15 -5.00
N LEU A 391 22.49 11.58 -6.20
CA LEU A 391 21.62 12.17 -7.22
C LEU A 391 20.16 12.23 -6.76
N ALA A 392 19.68 11.14 -6.14
CA ALA A 392 18.32 11.08 -5.61
C ALA A 392 18.08 12.06 -4.44
N GLU A 393 19.07 12.31 -3.60
CA GLU A 393 18.98 13.29 -2.50
C GLU A 393 19.02 14.73 -3.00
N ARG A 394 19.80 15.01 -4.05
CA ARG A 394 19.91 16.36 -4.65
C ARG A 394 18.57 16.88 -5.16
N ILE A 395 17.76 16.02 -5.77
CA ILE A 395 16.46 16.42 -6.32
C ILE A 395 15.43 16.78 -5.24
N LEU A 396 15.71 16.50 -3.95
CA LEU A 396 14.83 16.87 -2.83
C LEU A 396 14.97 18.35 -2.42
N TYR A 397 16.05 19.03 -2.81
CA TYR A 397 16.31 20.43 -2.46
C TYR A 397 16.17 20.71 -0.95
N LYS A 398 16.88 19.93 -0.11
CA LYS A 398 16.83 20.03 1.36
C LYS A 398 17.18 21.42 1.91
N GLU A 399 18.00 22.18 1.18
CA GLU A 399 18.43 23.53 1.56
C GLU A 399 17.45 24.64 1.10
N ALA A 400 16.32 24.28 0.50
CA ALA A 400 15.30 25.25 0.12
C ALA A 400 14.77 26.02 1.35
N ALA A 401 14.48 27.30 1.18
CA ALA A 401 14.03 28.16 2.25
C ALA A 401 12.77 27.61 2.94
N CYS A 402 12.84 27.43 4.25
CA CYS A 402 11.75 26.88 5.04
C CYS A 402 10.88 28.02 5.61
N GLY A 403 9.70 28.23 5.03
CA GLY A 403 8.78 29.29 5.45
C GLY A 403 8.14 29.03 6.82
N LEU A 404 7.92 27.76 7.17
CA LEU A 404 7.35 27.33 8.44
C LEU A 404 8.11 26.08 8.92
N ALA A 405 8.96 26.26 9.92
CA ALA A 405 9.77 25.17 10.48
C ALA A 405 8.94 24.26 11.41
N PRO A 406 9.30 22.96 11.53
CA PRO A 406 10.32 22.26 10.74
C PRO A 406 9.83 21.95 9.31
N CYS A 407 10.75 21.74 8.38
CA CYS A 407 10.46 21.35 7.00
C CYS A 407 11.05 19.97 6.68
N SER A 408 10.39 19.23 5.78
CA SER A 408 10.90 18.00 5.21
C SER A 408 11.94 18.31 4.12
N PHE A 409 11.48 18.59 2.91
CA PHE A 409 12.31 18.94 1.76
C PHE A 409 11.58 19.92 0.84
N ASN A 410 12.31 20.55 -0.09
CA ASN A 410 11.79 21.58 -0.99
C ASN A 410 11.01 22.71 -0.28
N GLY A 411 11.45 23.08 0.93
CA GLY A 411 10.86 24.16 1.73
C GLY A 411 9.46 23.85 2.31
N VAL A 412 9.01 22.60 2.25
CA VAL A 412 7.67 22.19 2.70
C VAL A 412 7.67 21.94 4.21
N HIS A 413 6.77 22.61 4.93
CA HIS A 413 6.55 22.36 6.36
C HIS A 413 6.13 20.91 6.63
N GLN A 414 6.73 20.28 7.63
CA GLN A 414 6.34 18.95 8.12
C GLN A 414 6.68 18.81 9.60
N PRO A 415 5.72 18.44 10.48
CA PRO A 415 6.03 18.05 11.86
C PRO A 415 7.06 16.91 11.90
N SER A 416 7.98 16.95 12.86
CA SER A 416 9.03 15.93 12.96
C SER A 416 8.42 14.57 13.32
N LEU A 417 8.55 13.58 12.43
CA LEU A 417 8.08 12.21 12.67
C LEU A 417 8.77 11.60 13.90
N ALA A 418 10.08 11.80 14.04
CA ALA A 418 10.83 11.28 15.19
C ALA A 418 10.38 11.87 16.54
N LYS A 419 9.76 13.06 16.56
CA LYS A 419 9.26 13.71 17.79
C LYS A 419 7.77 13.49 18.02
N THR A 420 6.98 13.51 16.95
CA THR A 420 5.52 13.57 16.98
C THR A 420 4.83 12.29 16.51
N PHE A 421 5.57 11.33 15.98
CA PHE A 421 5.04 10.07 15.43
C PHE A 421 6.10 8.93 15.48
N ALA A 422 6.69 8.77 16.67
CA ALA A 422 7.92 8.00 16.84
C ALA A 422 7.71 6.47 16.86
N GLN A 423 6.54 6.00 17.31
CA GLN A 423 6.32 4.59 17.67
C GLN A 423 5.16 3.95 16.90
N GLU A 424 4.24 4.76 16.43
CA GLU A 424 3.00 4.36 15.77
C GLU A 424 3.31 3.68 14.43
N ASP A 425 2.33 2.99 13.86
CA ASP A 425 2.54 2.27 12.61
C ASP A 425 2.70 3.22 11.41
N VAL A 426 3.65 2.93 10.52
CA VAL A 426 3.86 3.65 9.25
C VAL A 426 3.59 2.68 8.11
N TYR A 427 2.58 2.95 7.29
CA TYR A 427 2.29 2.18 6.09
C TYR A 427 2.81 2.90 4.85
N ILE A 428 3.63 2.19 4.08
CA ILE A 428 4.12 2.60 2.76
C ILE A 428 3.48 1.68 1.71
N PHE A 429 2.91 2.20 0.63
CA PHE A 429 2.28 1.37 -0.41
C PHE A 429 2.49 1.95 -1.82
N SER A 430 1.74 1.44 -2.81
CA SER A 430 1.93 1.72 -4.23
C SER A 430 3.34 1.32 -4.70
N TYR A 431 4.13 2.23 -5.26
CA TYR A 431 5.44 1.86 -5.78
C TYR A 431 6.40 1.35 -4.70
N PHE A 432 6.24 1.73 -3.43
CA PHE A 432 7.01 1.12 -2.35
C PHE A 432 6.81 -0.40 -2.31
N TYR A 433 5.57 -0.87 -2.44
CA TYR A 433 5.25 -2.29 -2.54
C TYR A 433 5.81 -2.89 -3.85
N ASP A 434 5.57 -2.24 -4.98
CA ASP A 434 5.95 -2.76 -6.30
C ASP A 434 7.47 -2.92 -6.50
N ARG A 435 8.31 -2.20 -5.74
CA ARG A 435 9.77 -2.29 -5.84
C ARG A 435 10.43 -3.14 -4.78
N THR A 436 9.77 -3.37 -3.66
CA THR A 436 10.32 -4.14 -2.54
C THR A 436 9.80 -5.57 -2.51
N LYS A 437 8.50 -5.77 -2.72
CA LYS A 437 7.87 -7.08 -2.56
C LYS A 437 8.34 -8.12 -3.58
N PRO A 438 8.47 -7.80 -4.90
CA PRO A 438 8.98 -8.76 -5.87
C PRO A 438 10.42 -9.24 -5.59
N LEU A 439 11.18 -8.50 -4.77
CA LEU A 439 12.53 -8.87 -4.35
C LEU A 439 12.57 -9.64 -3.02
N GLY A 440 11.41 -10.00 -2.47
CA GLY A 440 11.30 -10.87 -1.29
C GLY A 440 11.32 -10.14 0.05
N MET A 441 11.16 -8.81 0.07
CA MET A 441 11.02 -8.06 1.32
C MET A 441 9.78 -8.54 2.13
N PRO A 442 9.90 -8.65 3.47
CA PRO A 442 8.76 -8.94 4.34
C PRO A 442 7.75 -7.79 4.33
N ASP A 443 6.56 -8.01 4.90
CA ASP A 443 5.52 -6.97 5.01
C ASP A 443 5.84 -5.91 6.08
N SER A 444 6.87 -6.14 6.90
CA SER A 444 7.39 -5.19 7.89
C SER A 444 8.91 -5.24 7.90
N PHE A 445 9.56 -4.08 7.81
CA PHE A 445 11.02 -3.97 7.77
C PHE A 445 11.49 -2.57 8.20
N THR A 446 12.77 -2.46 8.50
CA THR A 446 13.43 -1.19 8.81
C THR A 446 13.96 -0.49 7.55
N LEU A 447 14.09 0.83 7.57
CA LEU A 447 14.73 1.57 6.48
C LEU A 447 16.19 1.11 6.24
N ARG A 448 16.86 0.56 7.26
CA ARG A 448 18.17 -0.08 7.13
C ARG A 448 18.12 -1.30 6.21
N GLU A 449 17.14 -2.19 6.38
CA GLU A 449 17.00 -3.37 5.53
C GLU A 449 16.68 -2.97 4.08
N MET A 450 15.87 -1.92 3.87
CA MET A 450 15.63 -1.37 2.54
C MET A 450 16.88 -0.72 1.93
N HIS A 451 17.72 -0.07 2.74
CA HIS A 451 19.02 0.45 2.31
C HIS A 451 19.94 -0.69 1.83
N ASP A 452 19.98 -1.80 2.55
CA ASP A 452 20.79 -2.97 2.20
C ASP A 452 20.27 -3.68 0.94
N LEU A 453 18.95 -3.71 0.75
CA LEU A 453 18.33 -4.13 -0.50
C LEU A 453 18.78 -3.23 -1.66
N ALA A 454 18.65 -1.90 -1.51
CA ALA A 454 19.07 -0.93 -2.53
C ALA A 454 20.54 -1.10 -2.90
N HIS A 455 21.40 -1.25 -1.90
CA HIS A 455 22.83 -1.49 -2.09
C HIS A 455 23.06 -2.78 -2.91
N THR A 456 22.44 -3.89 -2.52
CA THR A 456 22.60 -5.19 -3.19
C THR A 456 22.11 -5.17 -4.64
N VAL A 457 20.98 -4.53 -4.91
CA VAL A 457 20.46 -4.36 -6.27
C VAL A 457 21.45 -3.58 -7.14
N CYS A 458 22.02 -2.49 -6.62
CA CYS A 458 22.99 -1.67 -7.35
C CYS A 458 24.36 -2.34 -7.58
N MET A 459 24.71 -3.40 -6.84
CA MET A 459 25.91 -4.20 -7.11
C MET A 459 25.83 -4.98 -8.43
N GLY A 460 24.62 -5.13 -8.99
CA GLY A 460 24.37 -5.82 -10.25
C GLY A 460 24.42 -7.34 -10.15
N LYS A 461 24.33 -7.99 -11.31
CA LYS A 461 24.16 -9.44 -11.46
C LYS A 461 25.08 -10.32 -10.58
N PRO A 462 26.37 -10.00 -10.36
CA PRO A 462 27.22 -10.81 -9.48
C PRO A 462 26.75 -10.90 -8.02
N ALA A 463 25.99 -9.91 -7.53
CA ALA A 463 25.47 -9.89 -6.16
C ALA A 463 24.01 -10.38 -6.06
N TRP A 464 23.35 -10.66 -7.19
CA TRP A 464 21.92 -11.00 -7.22
C TRP A 464 21.62 -12.47 -6.92
N ASP A 465 22.63 -13.28 -6.61
CA ASP A 465 22.44 -14.69 -6.21
C ASP A 465 21.51 -14.83 -4.99
N VAL A 466 21.47 -13.82 -4.11
CA VAL A 466 20.56 -13.75 -2.95
C VAL A 466 19.08 -13.73 -3.34
N PHE A 467 18.75 -13.31 -4.56
CA PHE A 467 17.37 -13.24 -5.07
C PHE A 467 16.97 -14.51 -5.82
N SER A 468 17.89 -15.47 -6.03
CA SER A 468 17.64 -16.68 -6.84
C SER A 468 16.52 -17.57 -6.30
N THR A 469 16.27 -17.53 -4.99
CA THR A 469 15.18 -18.29 -4.33
C THR A 469 13.85 -17.54 -4.29
N VAL A 470 13.82 -16.27 -4.69
CA VAL A 470 12.60 -15.46 -4.72
C VAL A 470 11.97 -15.58 -6.12
N PRO A 471 10.77 -16.17 -6.24
CA PRO A 471 10.13 -16.36 -7.54
C PRO A 471 9.98 -15.05 -8.31
N GLY A 472 10.44 -15.02 -9.56
CA GLY A 472 10.33 -13.85 -10.45
C GLY A 472 11.28 -12.69 -10.14
N ALA A 473 12.04 -12.71 -9.03
CA ALA A 473 12.91 -11.59 -8.66
C ALA A 473 14.03 -11.33 -9.68
N MET A 474 14.63 -12.40 -10.21
CA MET A 474 15.65 -12.28 -11.25
C MET A 474 15.10 -11.72 -12.56
N GLU A 475 13.87 -12.11 -12.93
CA GLU A 475 13.20 -11.60 -14.14
C GLU A 475 12.87 -10.12 -13.97
N GLU A 476 12.34 -9.72 -12.80
CA GLU A 476 12.07 -8.31 -12.47
C GLU A 476 13.34 -7.45 -12.53
N LEU A 477 14.45 -7.92 -11.94
CA LEU A 477 15.72 -7.18 -11.96
C LEU A 477 16.33 -7.08 -13.36
N LEU A 478 16.21 -8.12 -14.18
CA LEU A 478 16.74 -8.13 -15.55
C LEU A 478 15.88 -7.27 -16.50
N ASP A 479 14.56 -7.25 -16.32
CA ASP A 479 13.62 -6.43 -17.10
C ASP A 479 13.68 -4.94 -16.72
N ARG A 480 14.13 -4.61 -15.50
CA ARG A 480 14.15 -3.24 -14.96
C ARG A 480 15.54 -2.73 -14.61
N PRO A 481 16.31 -2.18 -15.58
CA PRO A 481 17.60 -1.53 -15.33
C PRO A 481 17.56 -0.37 -14.30
N GLU A 482 16.39 0.20 -14.03
CA GLU A 482 16.18 1.35 -13.14
C GLU A 482 15.91 0.95 -11.67
N HIS A 483 15.90 -0.35 -11.32
CA HIS A 483 15.54 -0.78 -9.96
C HIS A 483 16.51 -0.22 -8.89
N CYS A 484 17.77 -0.04 -9.25
CA CYS A 484 18.76 0.63 -8.41
C CYS A 484 18.41 2.12 -8.19
N LEU A 485 17.94 2.82 -9.22
CA LEU A 485 17.45 4.20 -9.10
C LEU A 485 16.26 4.26 -8.14
N ASP A 486 15.25 3.43 -8.37
CA ASP A 486 14.00 3.45 -7.63
C ASP A 486 14.20 3.25 -6.14
N LEU A 487 14.98 2.24 -5.75
CA LEU A 487 15.23 1.94 -4.35
C LEU A 487 16.08 3.03 -3.67
N ASN A 488 17.05 3.63 -4.39
CA ASN A 488 17.81 4.75 -3.84
C ASN A 488 16.96 6.01 -3.70
N PHE A 489 16.00 6.25 -4.61
CA PHE A 489 15.04 7.32 -4.47
C PHE A 489 14.09 7.09 -3.29
N MET A 490 13.58 5.88 -3.10
CA MET A 490 12.76 5.53 -1.92
C MET A 490 13.52 5.77 -0.62
N MET A 491 14.80 5.39 -0.57
CA MET A 491 15.67 5.67 0.57
C MET A 491 15.89 7.17 0.78
N ALA A 492 16.21 7.92 -0.27
CA ALA A 492 16.39 9.37 -0.20
C ALA A 492 15.10 10.04 0.29
N LEU A 493 13.94 9.63 -0.21
CA LEU A 493 12.64 10.18 0.17
C LEU A 493 12.29 9.90 1.63
N LEU A 494 12.34 8.63 2.07
CA LEU A 494 11.93 8.23 3.41
C LEU A 494 12.93 8.67 4.49
N HIS A 495 14.22 8.40 4.30
CA HIS A 495 15.24 8.70 5.29
C HIS A 495 15.67 10.16 5.26
N THR A 496 16.09 10.67 4.09
CA THR A 496 16.67 12.02 3.97
C THR A 496 15.60 13.10 3.81
N GLY A 497 14.55 12.83 3.03
CA GLY A 497 13.45 13.75 2.75
C GLY A 497 12.55 13.95 3.97
N TYR A 498 11.85 12.88 4.36
CA TYR A 498 10.91 12.88 5.49
C TYR A 498 11.56 12.80 6.87
N ASP A 499 12.88 12.67 6.93
CA ASP A 499 13.66 12.65 8.18
C ASP A 499 13.27 11.49 9.11
N MET A 500 12.96 10.31 8.53
CA MET A 500 12.74 9.10 9.31
C MET A 500 14.08 8.50 9.78
N PRO A 501 14.22 8.09 11.05
CA PRO A 501 15.40 7.37 11.50
C PRO A 501 15.68 6.10 10.67
N ILE A 502 16.95 5.76 10.44
CA ILE A 502 17.30 4.59 9.62
C ILE A 502 16.80 3.26 10.21
N ASP A 503 16.61 3.20 11.52
CA ASP A 503 16.06 2.03 12.22
C ASP A 503 14.53 2.10 12.38
N ARG A 504 13.85 3.08 11.73
CA ARG A 504 12.39 3.18 11.73
C ARG A 504 11.80 1.99 10.98
N GLU A 505 10.93 1.25 11.66
CA GLU A 505 10.13 0.21 11.05
C GLU A 505 8.99 0.82 10.23
N VAL A 506 8.79 0.28 9.03
CA VAL A 506 7.71 0.57 8.10
C VAL A 506 7.03 -0.72 7.68
N LYS A 507 5.73 -0.63 7.40
CA LYS A 507 4.90 -1.74 6.93
C LYS A 507 4.55 -1.51 5.47
N VAL A 508 4.66 -2.55 4.66
CA VAL A 508 4.30 -2.53 3.24
C VAL A 508 3.16 -3.50 3.01
N ALA A 509 2.11 -3.05 2.33
CA ALA A 509 0.97 -3.89 2.02
C ALA A 509 0.33 -3.45 0.70
N LYS A 510 -0.17 -4.42 -0.05
CA LYS A 510 -1.06 -4.17 -1.18
C LYS A 510 -2.53 -4.20 -0.75
N LYS A 511 -2.84 -5.06 0.20
CA LYS A 511 -4.19 -5.26 0.73
C LYS A 511 -4.19 -5.35 2.25
N ILE A 512 -5.29 -4.90 2.87
CA ILE A 512 -5.61 -5.19 4.28
C ILE A 512 -7.00 -5.84 4.30
N ASN A 513 -7.12 -6.98 5.00
CA ASN A 513 -8.36 -7.77 5.06
C ASN A 513 -8.95 -8.08 3.67
N ASN A 514 -8.07 -8.40 2.70
CA ASN A 514 -8.38 -8.68 1.29
C ASN A 514 -8.90 -7.50 0.45
N ASN A 515 -8.88 -6.27 0.99
CA ASN A 515 -9.25 -5.05 0.27
C ASN A 515 -8.00 -4.27 -0.15
N GLU A 516 -8.00 -3.71 -1.37
CA GLU A 516 -6.90 -2.91 -1.90
C GLU A 516 -6.63 -1.67 -1.04
N LEU A 517 -5.34 -1.39 -0.82
CA LEU A 517 -4.91 -0.13 -0.23
C LEU A 517 -4.81 0.96 -1.28
N GLY A 518 -5.12 2.17 -0.85
CA GLY A 518 -5.20 3.36 -1.68
C GLY A 518 -6.28 4.29 -1.15
N TRP A 519 -6.62 5.31 -1.91
CA TRP A 519 -7.57 6.33 -1.48
C TRP A 519 -9.05 5.97 -1.75
N CYS A 520 -9.32 4.98 -2.61
CA CYS A 520 -10.65 4.73 -3.16
C CYS A 520 -11.71 4.41 -2.11
N LEU A 521 -11.40 3.59 -1.10
CA LEU A 521 -12.37 3.23 -0.07
C LEU A 521 -12.75 4.45 0.78
N GLY A 522 -11.75 5.21 1.22
CA GLY A 522 -11.92 6.45 1.99
C GLY A 522 -12.75 7.48 1.24
N ALA A 523 -12.56 7.61 -0.08
CA ALA A 523 -13.36 8.48 -0.94
C ALA A 523 -14.79 7.95 -1.19
N SER A 524 -15.02 6.64 -1.02
CA SER A 524 -16.32 6.00 -1.23
C SER A 524 -17.24 6.10 0.00
N LEU A 525 -16.67 6.14 1.21
CA LEU A 525 -17.45 6.19 2.46
C LEU A 525 -18.44 7.37 2.52
N PRO A 526 -18.07 8.62 2.15
CA PRO A 526 -19.02 9.74 2.13
C PRO A 526 -20.19 9.56 1.16
N LEU A 527 -20.03 8.75 0.11
CA LEU A 527 -21.07 8.50 -0.90
C LEU A 527 -22.20 7.60 -0.36
N LEU A 528 -22.01 6.96 0.80
CA LEU A 528 -23.03 6.15 1.45
C LEU A 528 -24.09 6.99 2.16
N GLU A 529 -23.79 8.25 2.50
CA GLU A 529 -24.68 9.15 3.22
C GLU A 529 -25.71 9.82 2.29
N ALA A 530 -26.88 10.13 2.86
CA ALA A 530 -27.91 10.88 2.15
C ALA A 530 -27.42 12.30 1.80
N GLY A 531 -27.75 12.79 0.61
CA GLY A 531 -27.33 14.13 0.17
C GLY A 531 -25.87 14.22 -0.29
N SER A 532 -25.20 13.09 -0.52
CA SER A 532 -23.83 13.01 -1.06
C SER A 532 -23.72 13.32 -2.56
N GLY A 533 -24.73 13.98 -3.14
CA GLY A 533 -24.74 14.43 -4.54
C GLY A 533 -25.05 13.32 -5.53
N TRP A 534 -25.96 12.41 -5.20
CA TRP A 534 -26.51 11.47 -6.17
C TRP A 534 -27.90 11.01 -5.71
N GLN A 535 -28.71 10.52 -6.64
CA GLN A 535 -30.03 9.95 -6.37
C GLN A 535 -30.23 8.69 -7.20
N CYS A 536 -31.08 7.78 -6.72
CA CYS A 536 -31.43 6.60 -7.50
C CYS A 536 -32.03 6.98 -8.85
N LYS A 537 -31.56 6.37 -9.95
CA LYS A 537 -32.23 6.40 -11.25
C LYS A 537 -33.54 5.62 -11.13
N VAL A 538 -34.65 6.30 -10.82
CA VAL A 538 -35.98 5.69 -10.78
C VAL A 538 -36.41 5.43 -12.22
N ARG A 539 -36.46 4.16 -12.64
CA ARG A 539 -37.20 3.79 -13.86
C ARG A 539 -38.68 3.75 -13.48
N GLU A 540 -39.50 4.61 -14.09
CA GLU A 540 -40.96 4.43 -14.04
C GLU A 540 -41.26 3.03 -14.56
N VAL A 541 -41.79 2.17 -13.68
CA VAL A 541 -42.35 0.88 -14.10
C VAL A 541 -43.67 1.24 -14.78
N SER A 542 -43.68 1.21 -16.11
CA SER A 542 -44.86 1.44 -16.94
C SER A 542 -45.78 0.22 -16.98
#